data_AF-A0A2Z5WV55-F1
#
_entry.id   AF-A0A2Z5WV55-F1
#
_cell.length_a   1.000
_cell.length_b   1.000
_cell.length_c   1.000
_cell.angle_alpha   90.00
_cell.angle_beta   90.00
_cell.angle_gamma   90.00
#
_symmetry.space_group_name_H-M   'P 1'
#
loop_
_entity.id
_entity.type
_entity.pdbx_description
1 polymer ?
#
loop_
_entity_poly.entity_id
_entity_poly.type
_entity_poly.pdbx_seq_one_letter_code
_entity_poly.pdbx_strand_id
1 'polypeptide(L)'
;MDWQLLFLSFSTIFLSELGDKSQLATMSLSGSSAAPRYVFIGSAAALLLASAVGVFLGDSLSVFLPTKLLKAIAAGLFAIMAIRLLSPQK
;
A
#
# COMPACT_ATOMS: atom_id res chain seq x y z
N MET A 1 -21.23 -13.29 3.60
CA MET A 1 -20.13 -12.39 3.17
C MET A 1 -20.75 -11.31 2.31
N ASP A 2 -20.52 -10.04 2.65
CA ASP A 2 -20.94 -8.92 1.81
C ASP A 2 -20.06 -8.86 0.57
N TRP A 3 -20.54 -9.46 -0.51
CA TRP A 3 -19.81 -9.54 -1.78
C TRP A 3 -19.54 -8.13 -2.35
N GLN A 4 -20.43 -7.18 -2.07
CA GLN A 4 -20.28 -5.78 -2.47
C GLN A 4 -19.09 -5.11 -1.79
N LEU A 5 -18.89 -5.32 -0.49
CA LEU A 5 -17.75 -4.78 0.24
C LEU A 5 -16.43 -5.34 -0.30
N LEU A 6 -16.40 -6.65 -0.60
CA LEU A 6 -15.23 -7.29 -1.19
C LEU A 6 -14.87 -6.65 -2.53
N PHE A 7 -15.83 -6.52 -3.44
CA PHE A 7 -15.59 -5.91 -4.75
C PHE A 7 -15.18 -4.44 -4.65
N LEU A 8 -15.84 -3.65 -3.80
CA LEU A 8 -15.50 -2.24 -3.59
C LEU A 8 -14.09 -2.09 -3.05
N SER A 9 -13.75 -2.77 -1.95
CA SER A 9 -12.42 -2.68 -1.35
C SER A 9 -11.34 -3.20 -2.30
N PHE A 10 -11.58 -4.32 -2.99
CA PHE A 10 -10.65 -4.85 -3.98
C PHE A 10 -10.42 -3.86 -5.12
N SER A 11 -11.48 -3.36 -5.76
CA SER A 11 -11.35 -2.43 -6.87
C SER A 11 -10.69 -1.12 -6.46
N THR A 12 -11.03 -0.56 -5.29
CA THR A 12 -10.41 0.67 -4.77
C THR A 12 -8.92 0.49 -4.54
N ILE A 13 -8.50 -0.59 -3.87
CA ILE A 13 -7.07 -0.84 -3.61
C ILE A 13 -6.35 -1.18 -4.93
N PHE A 14 -6.95 -2.03 -5.78
CA PHE A 14 -6.37 -2.40 -7.06
C PHE A 14 -6.10 -1.19 -7.96
N LEU A 15 -7.07 -0.27 -8.07
CA LEU A 15 -6.90 0.98 -8.82
C LEU A 15 -5.85 1.90 -8.16
N SER A 16 -5.81 1.94 -6.83
CA SER A 16 -4.85 2.77 -6.09
C SER A 16 -3.40 2.27 -6.22
N GLU A 17 -3.20 0.96 -6.38
CA GLU A 17 -1.87 0.33 -6.49
C GLU A 17 -1.38 0.23 -7.94
N LEU A 18 -2.24 0.50 -8.93
CA LEU A 18 -1.91 0.36 -10.34
C LEU A 18 -0.82 1.37 -10.77
N GLY A 19 0.30 0.87 -11.27
CA GLY A 19 1.41 1.71 -11.72
C GLY A 19 2.33 2.22 -10.61
N ASP A 20 2.24 1.65 -9.40
CA ASP A 20 3.16 1.98 -8.32
C ASP A 20 4.62 1.53 -8.62
N LYS A 21 5.56 2.18 -7.95
CA LYS A 21 7.00 1.88 -7.97
C LYS A 21 7.29 0.42 -7.65
N SER A 22 6.52 -0.22 -6.75
CA SER A 22 6.67 -1.64 -6.44
C SER A 22 6.40 -2.54 -7.65
N GLN A 23 5.45 -2.17 -8.52
CA GLN A 23 5.15 -2.90 -9.75
C GLN A 23 6.30 -2.76 -10.76
N LEU A 24 6.83 -1.55 -10.95
CA LEU A 24 8.00 -1.33 -11.82
C LEU A 24 9.24 -2.08 -11.32
N ALA A 25 9.48 -2.09 -10.00
CA ALA A 25 10.56 -2.86 -9.39
C ALA A 25 10.39 -4.37 -9.62
N THR A 26 9.16 -4.88 -9.46
CA THR A 26 8.83 -6.29 -9.71
C THR A 26 9.01 -6.65 -11.19
N MET A 27 8.59 -5.80 -12.12
CA MET A 27 8.77 -6.00 -13.57
C MET A 27 10.26 -6.01 -13.95
N SER A 28 11.05 -5.07 -13.40
CA SER A 28 12.50 -5.02 -13.62
C SER A 28 13.23 -6.25 -13.07
N LEU A 29 12.86 -6.68 -11.86
CA LEU A 29 13.44 -7.88 -11.24
C LEU A 29 13.03 -9.16 -11.97
N SER A 30 11.79 -9.22 -12.47
CA SER A 30 11.30 -10.33 -13.27
C SER A 30 11.98 -10.40 -14.65
N GLY A 31 12.31 -9.25 -15.25
CA GLY A 31 13.00 -9.19 -16.54
C GLY A 31 14.49 -9.57 -16.47
N SER A 32 15.12 -9.40 -15.31
CA SER A 32 16.53 -9.73 -15.08
C SER A 32 16.76 -11.07 -14.36
N SER A 33 15.72 -11.68 -13.78
CA SER A 33 15.83 -12.96 -13.07
C SER A 33 15.72 -14.18 -14.00
N ALA A 34 16.55 -15.19 -13.75
CA ALA A 34 16.44 -16.51 -14.39
C ALA A 34 15.15 -17.27 -14.02
N ALA A 35 14.43 -16.82 -12.98
CA ALA A 35 13.30 -17.53 -12.41
C ALA A 35 12.10 -16.60 -12.10
N PRO A 36 11.44 -16.04 -13.13
CA PRO A 36 10.38 -15.03 -13.00
C PRO A 36 9.16 -15.49 -12.19
N ARG A 37 8.90 -16.81 -12.16
CA ARG A 37 7.81 -17.39 -11.34
C ARG A 37 8.01 -17.15 -9.84
N TYR A 38 9.26 -17.21 -9.35
CA TYR A 38 9.54 -16.96 -7.95
C TYR A 38 9.49 -15.47 -7.62
N VAL A 39 9.84 -14.60 -8.57
CA VAL A 39 9.66 -13.15 -8.43
C VAL A 39 8.18 -12.82 -8.27
N PHE A 40 7.30 -13.44 -9.06
CA PHE A 40 5.85 -13.28 -8.94
C PHE A 40 5.32 -13.74 -7.57
N ILE A 41 5.70 -14.95 -7.13
CA ILE A 41 5.24 -15.47 -5.83
C ILE A 41 5.77 -14.59 -4.69
N GLY A 42 7.03 -14.17 -4.75
CA GLY A 42 7.65 -13.31 -3.75
C GLY A 42 6.99 -11.94 -3.66
N SER A 43 6.74 -11.28 -4.79
CA SER A 43 6.07 -9.97 -4.82
C SER A 43 4.61 -10.06 -4.40
N ALA A 44 3.89 -11.10 -4.82
CA ALA A 44 2.52 -11.35 -4.39
C ALA A 44 2.44 -11.61 -2.89
N ALA A 45 3.34 -12.44 -2.34
CA ALA A 45 3.40 -12.70 -0.90
C ALA A 45 3.76 -11.43 -0.12
N ALA A 46 4.71 -10.62 -0.61
CA ALA A 46 5.06 -9.35 0.00
C ALA A 46 3.87 -8.38 0.04
N LEU A 47 3.11 -8.26 -1.04
CA LEU A 47 1.90 -7.44 -1.10
C LEU A 47 0.86 -7.93 -0.09
N LEU A 48 0.56 -9.23 -0.09
CA LEU A 48 -0.42 -9.83 0.84
C LEU A 48 -0.02 -9.60 2.30
N LEU A 49 1.26 -9.79 2.64
CA LEU A 49 1.77 -9.56 3.99
C LEU A 49 1.68 -8.08 4.38
N ALA A 50 2.10 -7.17 3.50
CA ALA A 50 2.02 -5.74 3.76
C ALA A 50 0.56 -5.28 3.96
N SER A 51 -0.37 -5.74 3.11
CA SER A 51 -1.79 -5.45 3.26
C SER A 51 -2.36 -6.05 4.55
N ALA A 52 -2.02 -7.29 4.89
CA ALA A 52 -2.48 -7.93 6.12
C ALA A 52 -2.04 -7.14 7.34
N VAL A 53 -0.75 -6.77 7.42
CA VAL A 53 -0.23 -5.93 8.51
C VAL A 53 -0.95 -4.58 8.55
N GLY A 54 -1.16 -3.94 7.40
CA GLY A 54 -1.89 -2.67 7.30
C GLY A 54 -3.32 -2.76 7.83
N VAL A 55 -4.06 -3.82 7.48
CA VAL A 55 -5.42 -4.05 7.97
C VAL A 55 -5.44 -4.35 9.46
N PHE A 56 -4.57 -5.23 9.96
CA PHE A 56 -4.51 -5.57 11.39
C PHE A 56 -4.18 -4.36 12.26
N LEU A 57 -3.18 -3.56 11.85
CA LEU A 57 -2.81 -2.35 12.58
C LEU A 57 -3.89 -1.27 12.45
N GLY A 58 -4.46 -1.09 11.26
CA GLY A 58 -5.52 -0.12 11.00
C GLY A 58 -6.78 -0.40 11.83
N ASP A 59 -7.20 -1.66 11.90
CA ASP A 59 -8.35 -2.09 12.72
C ASP A 59 -8.06 -1.88 14.20
N SER A 60 -6.89 -2.34 14.68
CA SER A 60 -6.47 -2.17 16.08
C SER A 60 -6.45 -0.70 16.50
N LEU A 61 -5.84 0.18 15.69
CA LEU A 61 -5.78 1.62 15.98
C LEU A 61 -7.16 2.27 15.94
N SER A 62 -8.07 1.80 15.08
CA SER A 62 -9.42 2.36 14.94
C SER A 62 -10.29 2.14 16.18
N VAL A 63 -9.97 1.13 16.99
CA VAL A 63 -10.63 0.88 18.29
C VAL A 63 -10.19 1.88 19.36
N PHE A 64 -8.91 2.27 19.37
CA PHE A 64 -8.35 3.15 20.41
C PHE A 64 -8.38 4.63 20.06
N LEU A 65 -8.35 4.98 18.77
CA LEU A 65 -8.23 6.37 18.31
C LEU A 65 -9.53 6.86 17.66
N PRO A 66 -10.07 8.03 18.05
CA PRO A 66 -11.21 8.62 17.37
C PRO A 66 -10.83 8.95 15.92
N THR A 67 -11.73 8.64 14.97
CA THR A 67 -11.50 8.76 13.53
C THR A 67 -11.02 10.15 13.09
N LYS A 68 -11.46 11.21 13.78
CA LYS A 68 -11.03 12.60 13.51
C LYS A 68 -9.53 12.78 13.78
N LEU A 69 -9.02 12.23 14.87
CA LEU A 69 -7.61 12.32 15.23
C LEU A 69 -6.75 11.50 14.27
N LEU A 70 -7.19 10.29 13.91
CA LEU A 70 -6.50 9.45 12.93
C LEU A 70 -6.35 10.16 11.57
N LYS A 71 -7.43 10.78 11.09
CA LYS A 71 -7.40 11.59 9.85
C LYS A 71 -6.48 12.80 9.96
N ALA A 72 -6.47 13.49 11.09
CA ALA A 72 -5.58 14.64 11.31
C ALA A 72 -4.09 14.23 11.31
N ILE A 73 -3.76 13.10 11.94
CA ILE A 73 -2.41 12.54 11.94
C ILE A 73 -2.00 12.16 10.51
N ALA A 74 -2.86 11.44 9.78
CA ALA A 74 -2.60 11.07 8.39
C ALA A 74 -2.36 12.30 7.52
N ALA A 75 -3.22 13.32 7.61
CA ALA A 75 -3.05 14.57 6.88
C ALA A 75 -1.73 15.28 7.20
N GLY A 76 -1.32 15.32 8.47
CA GLY A 76 -0.04 15.87 8.89
C GLY A 76 1.15 15.11 8.30
N LEU A 77 1.12 13.78 8.32
CA LEU A 77 2.16 12.93 7.73
C LEU A 77 2.26 13.13 6.21
N PHE A 78 1.13 13.18 5.51
CA PHE A 78 1.08 13.46 4.08
C PHE A 78 1.60 14.86 3.75
N ALA A 79 1.27 15.88 4.56
CA ALA A 79 1.79 17.23 4.38
C ALA A 79 3.31 17.28 4.55
N ILE A 80 3.86 16.59 5.56
CA ILE A 80 5.31 16.49 5.77
C ILE A 80 5.97 15.81 4.56
N MET A 81 5.41 14.70 4.08
CA MET A 81 5.90 14.01 2.88
C MET A 81 5.85 14.91 1.63
N ALA A 82 4.76 15.65 1.45
CA ALA A 82 4.62 16.58 0.33
C ALA A 82 5.68 17.69 0.40
N ILE A 83 5.90 18.29 1.57
CA ILE A 83 6.93 19.32 1.76
C ILE A 83 8.33 18.74 1.50
N ARG A 84 8.62 17.52 1.99
CA ARG A 84 9.90 16.84 1.75
C ARG A 84 10.15 16.51 0.28
N LEU A 85 9.10 16.15 -0.45
CA LEU A 85 9.17 15.87 -1.88
C LEU A 85 9.35 17.16 -2.70
N LEU A 86 8.68 18.24 -2.30
CA LEU A 86 8.73 19.54 -3.00
C LEU A 86 9.97 20.36 -2.63
N SER A 87 10.56 20.12 -1.45
CA SER A 87 11.82 20.73 -1.04
C SER A 87 12.90 20.31 -2.05
N PRO A 88 13.55 21.27 -2.74
CA PRO A 88 14.63 20.95 -3.64
C PRO A 88 15.72 20.18 -2.86
N GLN A 89 15.93 18.94 -3.27
CA GLN A 89 17.05 18.13 -2.80
C GLN A 89 18.30 18.80 -3.38
N LYS A 90 19.09 19.47 -2.54
CA LYS A 90 20.43 19.91 -2.91
C LYS A 90 21.34 18.70 -3.08
#